data_AF-A0A392V0I6-F1
#
_entry.id   AF-A0A392V0I6-F1
#
_cell.length_a   1.000
_cell.length_b   1.000
_cell.length_c   1.000
_cell.angle_alpha   90.00
_cell.angle_beta   90.00
_cell.angle_gamma   90.00
#
_symmetry.space_group_name_H-M   'P 1'
#
loop_
_entity.id
_entity.type
_entity.pdbx_description
1 polymer ?
#
loop_
_entity_poly.entity_id
_entity_poly.type
_entity_poly.pdbx_seq_one_letter_code
_entity_poly.pdbx_strand_id
1 'polypeptide(L)' 'MSSKEVRKSLIEQAEVFAMFASLKLESGVKTEELPVVCEFHDVFPVD' A
#
# COMPACT_ATOMS: atom_id res chain seq x y z
N MET A 1 -5.08 -12.48 19.90
CA MET A 1 -3.94 -11.92 19.15
C MET A 1 -3.03 -11.19 20.12
N SER A 2 -1.73 -11.49 20.16
CA SER A 2 -0.77 -10.71 20.97
C SER A 2 -0.21 -9.53 20.18
N SER A 3 0.28 -8.49 20.84
CA SER A 3 0.88 -7.33 20.16
C SER A 3 2.07 -7.70 19.28
N LYS A 4 2.82 -8.75 19.65
CA LYS A 4 3.93 -9.28 18.81
C LYS A 4 3.41 -9.89 17.51
N GLU A 5 2.30 -10.61 17.59
CA GLU A 5 1.66 -11.28 16.46
C GLU A 5 1.02 -10.28 15.51
N VAL A 6 0.35 -9.26 16.06
CA VAL A 6 -0.18 -8.12 15.29
C VAL A 6 0.94 -7.39 14.55
N ARG A 7 2.06 -7.11 15.22
CA ARG A 7 3.22 -6.45 14.58
C ARG A 7 3.80 -7.28 13.44
N LYS A 8 3.94 -8.59 13.65
CA LYS A 8 4.43 -9.50 12.62
C LYS A 8 3.52 -9.50 11.39
N SER A 9 2.20 -9.61 11.61
CA SER A 9 1.20 -9.57 10.54
C SER A 9 1.22 -8.24 9.77
N LEU A 10 1.41 -7.11 10.45
CA LEU A 10 1.57 -5.80 9.81
C LEU A 10 2.83 -5.70 8.95
N ILE A 11 3.95 -6.27 9.38
CA ILE A 11 5.20 -6.29 8.60
C ILE A 11 5.03 -7.13 7.34
N GLU A 12 4.43 -8.33 7.46
CA GLU A 12 4.14 -9.20 6.32
C GLU A 12 3.22 -8.50 5.30
N GLN A 13 2.20 -7.77 5.77
CA GLN A 13 1.35 -6.95 4.89
C GLN A 13 2.11 -5.82 4.20
N ALA A 14 3.02 -5.15 4.92
CA ALA A 14 3.85 -4.08 4.36
C ALA A 14 4.81 -4.59 3.27
N GLU A 15 5.39 -5.77 3.43
CA GLU A 15 6.25 -6.41 2.43
C GLU A 15 5.47 -6.75 1.14
N VAL A 16 4.26 -7.30 1.27
CA VAL A 16 3.39 -7.58 0.11
C VAL A 16 3.01 -6.28 -0.60
N PHE A 17 2.71 -5.22 0.14
CA PHE A 17 2.38 -3.91 -0.44
C PHE A 17 3.57 -3.29 -1.17
N ALA A 18 4.78 -3.41 -0.61
CA ALA A 18 6.01 -2.95 -1.26
C ALA A 18 6.29 -3.70 -2.57
N MET A 19 6.09 -5.01 -2.62
CA MET A 19 6.20 -5.78 -3.86
C MET A 19 5.20 -5.30 -4.92
N PHE A 20 3.95 -5.02 -4.52
CA PHE A 20 2.93 -4.53 -5.44
C PHE A 20 3.21 -3.11 -5.95
N ALA A 21 3.72 -2.24 -5.07
CA ALA A 21 4.15 -0.89 -5.42
C ALA A 21 5.33 -0.90 -6.41
N SER A 22 6.32 -1.78 -6.21
CA SER A 22 7.43 -1.96 -7.14
C SER A 22 6.97 -2.42 -8.52
N LEU A 23 6.04 -3.39 -8.58
CA LEU A 23 5.45 -3.86 -9.85
C LEU A 23 4.66 -2.74 -10.56
N LYS A 24 3.92 -1.93 -9.79
CA LYS A 24 3.18 -0.76 -10.31
C LYS A 24 4.13 0.32 -10.87
N LEU A 25 5.25 0.56 -10.18
CA LEU A 25 6.29 1.50 -10.58
C LEU A 25 7.02 1.04 -11.86
N GLU A 26 7.41 -0.23 -11.94
CA GLU A 26 8.04 -0.82 -13.13
C GLU A 26 7.11 -0.82 -14.34
N SER A 27 5.80 -0.96 -14.12
CA SER A 27 4.78 -0.90 -15.17
C SER A 27 4.53 0.51 -15.70
N GLY A 28 5.05 1.58 -15.07
CA GLY A 28 4.74 2.97 -15.44
C GLY A 28 3.27 3.35 -15.23
N VAL A 29 2.51 2.54 -14.46
CA VAL A 29 1.13 2.86 -14.11
C VAL A 29 1.16 4.07 -13.17
N LYS A 30 0.50 5.15 -13.59
CA LYS A 30 0.28 6.31 -12.74
C LYS A 30 -0.41 5.84 -11.46
N THR A 31 0.23 6.05 -10.32
CA THR A 31 -0.28 5.66 -9.00
C THR A 31 -1.65 6.28 -8.69
N GLU A 32 -2.02 7.35 -9.40
CA GLU A 32 -3.33 8.02 -9.38
C GLU A 32 -4.50 7.12 -9.87
N GLU A 33 -4.26 6.07 -10.66
CA GLU A 33 -5.31 5.15 -11.17
C GLU A 33 -5.51 3.90 -10.29
N LEU A 34 -4.79 3.79 -9.17
CA LEU A 34 -4.98 2.68 -8.26
C LEU A 34 -6.35 2.83 -7.55
N PRO A 35 -7.23 1.82 -7.59
CA PRO A 35 -8.54 1.90 -6.93
C PRO A 35 -8.43 2.25 -5.45
N VAL A 36 -7.40 1.74 -4.77
CA VAL A 36 -7.12 2.07 -3.37
C VAL A 36 -6.74 3.54 -3.16
N VAL A 37 -6.10 4.19 -4.13
CA VAL A 37 -5.75 5.63 -4.04
C VAL A 37 -7.00 6.48 -4.31
N CYS A 38 -7.87 6.07 -5.24
CA CYS A 38 -9.16 6.73 -5.47
C CYS A 38 -10.15 6.54 -4.31
N GLU A 39 -10.17 5.36 -3.68
CA GLU A 39 -11.08 5.05 -2.56
C GLU A 39 -10.67 5.73 -1.25
N PHE A 40 -9.40 6.11 -1.10
CA PHE A 40 -8.85 6.78 0.09
C PHE A 40 -8.28 8.17 -0.22
N HIS A 41 -8.92 8.90 -1.12
CA HIS A 41 -8.45 10.22 -1.57
C HIS A 41 -8.37 11.25 -0.43
N ASP A 42 -9.13 11.05 0.66
CA ASP A 42 -9.16 11.90 1.85
C ASP A 42 -7.99 11.63 2.82
N VAL A 43 -7.29 10.50 2.65
CA VAL A 43 -6.21 10.04 3.53
C VAL A 43 -4.84 10.46 3.00
N PHE A 44 -4.75 10.68 1.68
CA PHE A 44 -3.55 11.18 1.02
C PHE A 44 -3.81 12.62 0.56
N PRO A 45 -3.18 13.62 1.19
CA PRO A 45 -3.36 15.01 0.77
C PRO A 45 -2.88 15.17 -0.67
N VAL A 46 -3.76 15.73 -1.51
CA VAL A 46 -3.38 16.26 -2.83
C VAL A 46 -2.67 17.58 -2.56
N ASP A 47 -1.37 17.65 -2.84
CA ASP A 47 -0.65 18.92 -2.95
C ASP A 47 -1.22 19.78 -4.09
#